data_AF-A0A6I2QZJ1-F1
#
_entry.id   AF-A0A6I2QZJ1-F1
#
_cell.length_a   1.000
_cell.length_b   1.000
_cell.length_c   1.000
_cell.angle_alpha   90.00
_cell.angle_beta   90.00
_cell.angle_gamma   90.00
#
_symmetry.space_group_name_H-M   'P 1'
#
loop_
_entity.id
_entity.type
_entity.pdbx_description
1 polymer ?
#
loop_
_entity_poly.entity_id
_entity_poly.type
_entity_poly.pdbx_seq_one_letter_code
_entity_poly.pdbx_strand_id
1 'polypeptide(L)'
;MRAGFVSRGTASTVVPYSPETIGRHERGDVEMEPEDALVYAECYQSPDILPRYCATCPVGRAIGRTATDRPLAHATLRVRRLIEDGQDVADRLEEIAFDGVIDASERTDFMEALDFLRKLEESINDIILIGLGKEKAAPGATGSGQARK
;
A
#
# COMPACT_ATOMS: atom_id res chain seq x y z
N MET A 1 10.67 5.83 -3.47
CA MET A 1 9.55 5.90 -4.45
C MET A 1 10.04 6.65 -5.68
N ARG A 2 9.92 6.11 -6.90
CA ARG A 2 10.25 6.84 -8.15
C ARG A 2 9.01 6.82 -9.01
N ALA A 3 8.37 7.97 -9.15
CA ALA A 3 7.04 8.03 -9.71
C ALA A 3 7.03 8.80 -11.02
N GLY A 4 6.71 8.07 -12.09
CA GLY A 4 6.14 8.58 -13.34
C GLY A 4 6.97 9.47 -14.25
N PHE A 5 7.95 10.22 -13.73
CA PHE A 5 8.69 11.23 -14.48
C PHE A 5 10.10 10.77 -14.84
N VAL A 6 10.53 11.13 -16.06
CA VAL A 6 11.85 10.77 -16.61
C VAL A 6 13.00 11.40 -15.81
N SER A 7 12.75 12.53 -15.13
CA SER A 7 13.72 13.18 -14.24
C SER A 7 13.03 13.97 -13.13
N ARG A 8 13.76 14.25 -12.04
CA ARG A 8 13.30 15.13 -10.95
C ARG A 8 13.12 16.58 -11.41
N GLY A 9 13.84 17.01 -12.44
CA GLY A 9 13.64 18.31 -13.08
C GLY A 9 12.25 18.39 -13.72
N THR A 10 11.83 17.33 -14.42
CA THR A 10 10.48 17.22 -14.97
C THR A 10 9.42 17.14 -13.87
N ALA A 11 9.68 16.41 -12.78
CA ALA A 11 8.75 16.36 -11.65
C ALA A 11 8.52 17.75 -11.01
N SER A 12 9.56 18.57 -10.90
CA SER A 12 9.46 19.93 -10.33
C SER A 12 8.64 20.92 -11.17
N THR A 13 8.22 20.56 -12.39
CA THR A 13 7.31 21.41 -13.19
C THR A 13 5.85 21.23 -12.81
N VAL A 14 5.51 20.14 -12.10
CA VAL A 14 4.13 19.82 -11.70
C VAL A 14 3.95 19.68 -10.20
N VAL A 15 5.04 19.43 -9.46
CA VAL A 15 5.06 19.37 -8.01
C VAL A 15 5.67 20.67 -7.46
N PRO A 16 5.11 21.30 -6.42
CA PRO A 16 5.58 22.56 -5.84
C PRO A 16 6.86 22.42 -4.99
N TYR A 17 7.79 21.54 -5.39
CA TYR A 17 9.05 21.30 -4.69
C TYR A 17 10.24 21.34 -5.67
N SER A 18 11.40 21.76 -5.16
CA SER A 18 12.63 21.71 -5.95
C SER A 18 13.03 20.27 -6.30
N PRO A 19 13.79 20.02 -7.39
CA PRO A 19 14.32 18.69 -7.70
C PRO A 19 15.14 18.06 -6.56
N GLU A 20 15.80 18.89 -5.75
CA GLU A 20 16.55 18.45 -4.57
C GLU A 20 15.61 17.95 -3.47
N THR A 21 14.60 18.74 -3.11
CA THR A 21 13.57 18.39 -2.12
C THR A 21 12.85 17.11 -2.52
N ILE A 22 12.41 17.02 -3.79
CA ILE A 22 11.82 15.79 -4.35
C ILE A 22 12.76 14.62 -4.16
N GLY A 23 14.05 14.80 -4.48
CA GLY A 23 15.03 13.74 -4.31
C GLY A 23 15.20 13.29 -2.86
N ARG A 24 15.14 14.19 -1.89
CA ARG A 24 15.23 13.88 -0.46
C ARG A 24 13.99 13.13 0.03
N HIS A 25 12.79 13.57 -0.35
CA HIS A 25 11.52 12.88 -0.07
C HIS A 25 11.50 11.46 -0.66
N GLU A 26 11.89 11.29 -1.93
CA GLU A 26 11.90 9.99 -2.61
C GLU A 26 12.85 8.96 -1.98
N ARG A 27 13.95 9.45 -1.38
CA ARG A 27 14.96 8.64 -0.68
C ARG A 27 14.64 8.42 0.79
N GLY A 28 13.72 9.20 1.36
CA GLY A 28 13.44 9.21 2.80
C GLY A 28 14.51 9.93 3.62
N ASP A 29 15.29 10.82 3.00
CA ASP A 29 16.29 11.64 3.72
C ASP A 29 15.62 12.71 4.61
N VAL A 30 14.36 13.04 4.31
CA VAL A 30 13.50 13.97 5.04
C VAL A 30 12.14 13.32 5.16
N GLU A 31 11.52 13.46 6.34
CA GLU A 31 10.16 13.00 6.57
C GLU A 31 9.19 13.84 5.74
N MET A 32 8.29 13.15 5.05
CA MET A 32 7.27 13.74 4.21
C MET A 32 6.05 14.04 5.07
N GLU A 33 5.48 15.24 4.95
CA GLU A 33 4.22 15.55 5.63
C GLU A 33 3.04 14.86 4.92
N PRO A 34 1.90 14.62 5.59
CA PRO A 34 0.72 14.02 4.96
C PRO A 34 0.26 14.76 3.70
N GLU A 35 0.31 16.09 3.71
CA GLU A 35 -0.05 16.95 2.59
C GLU A 35 0.90 16.76 1.40
N ASP A 36 2.19 16.57 1.65
CA ASP A 36 3.16 16.30 0.59
C ASP A 36 2.84 14.98 -0.13
N ALA A 37 2.44 13.94 0.61
CA ALA A 37 2.07 12.65 0.04
C ALA A 37 0.84 12.75 -0.86
N LEU A 38 -0.15 13.57 -0.49
CA LEU A 38 -1.32 13.88 -1.31
C LEU A 38 -0.92 14.60 -2.60
N VAL A 39 -0.07 15.63 -2.49
CA VAL A 39 0.45 16.37 -3.65
C VAL A 39 1.19 15.43 -4.60
N TYR A 40 2.06 14.56 -4.09
CA TYR A 40 2.75 13.58 -4.94
C TYR A 40 1.78 12.59 -5.60
N ALA A 41 0.81 12.05 -4.85
CA ALA A 41 -0.18 11.12 -5.39
C ALA A 41 -0.97 11.74 -6.54
N GLU A 42 -1.40 12.99 -6.38
CA GLU A 42 -2.11 13.76 -7.40
C GLU A 42 -1.21 14.11 -8.59
N CYS A 43 -0.12 14.85 -8.37
CA CYS A 43 0.75 15.31 -9.46
C CYS A 43 1.37 14.15 -10.26
N TYR A 44 1.66 13.02 -9.62
CA TYR A 44 2.22 11.84 -10.27
C TYR A 44 1.15 10.91 -10.85
N GLN A 45 -0.14 11.20 -10.60
CA GLN A 45 -1.27 10.36 -10.97
C GLN A 45 -1.03 8.91 -10.51
N SER A 46 -0.57 8.76 -9.27
CA SER A 46 -0.10 7.51 -8.69
C SER A 46 -0.75 7.33 -7.31
N PRO A 47 -1.97 6.79 -7.25
CA PRO A 47 -2.71 6.68 -6.01
C PRO A 47 -2.10 5.66 -5.03
N ASP A 48 -1.23 4.76 -5.51
CA ASP A 48 -0.48 3.82 -4.69
C ASP A 48 0.53 4.51 -3.74
N ILE A 49 0.78 5.80 -3.94
CA ILE A 49 1.63 6.60 -3.05
C ILE A 49 1.06 6.68 -1.63
N LEU A 50 -0.26 6.81 -1.51
CA LEU A 50 -0.95 6.98 -0.23
C LEU A 50 -0.84 5.75 0.67
N PRO A 51 -1.20 4.51 0.24
CA PRO A 51 -1.03 3.33 1.09
C PRO A 51 0.44 3.08 1.44
N ARG A 52 1.39 3.42 0.56
CA ARG A 52 2.83 3.32 0.85
C ARG A 52 3.28 4.33 1.90
N TYR A 53 2.81 5.57 1.81
CA TYR A 53 3.04 6.59 2.84
C TYR A 53 2.45 6.15 4.17
N CYS A 54 1.20 5.66 4.19
CA CYS A 54 0.57 5.16 5.41
C CYS A 54 1.31 3.96 6.02
N ALA A 55 1.94 3.11 5.22
CA ALA A 55 2.77 2.03 5.76
C ALA A 55 4.01 2.53 6.52
N THR A 56 4.46 3.76 6.25
CA THR A 56 5.65 4.33 6.89
C THR A 56 5.36 5.50 7.81
N CYS A 57 4.19 6.13 7.78
CA CYS A 57 3.88 7.28 8.64
C CYS A 57 3.67 6.86 10.10
N PRO A 58 3.85 7.77 11.10
CA PRO A 58 3.77 7.42 12.52
C PRO A 58 2.44 6.75 12.93
N VAL A 59 1.32 7.27 12.43
CA VAL A 59 -0.02 6.73 12.74
C VAL A 59 -0.21 5.35 12.11
N GLY A 60 0.13 5.21 10.83
CA GLY A 60 -0.05 3.96 10.13
C GLY A 60 0.84 2.84 10.68
N ARG A 61 2.08 3.14 11.08
CA ARG A 61 2.93 2.19 11.83
C ARG A 61 2.31 1.78 13.16
N ALA A 62 1.73 2.73 13.90
CA ALA A 62 1.12 2.45 15.20
C ALA A 62 -0.10 1.50 15.11
N ILE A 63 -0.81 1.50 13.98
CA ILE A 63 -1.96 0.62 13.74
C ILE A 63 -1.63 -0.58 12.84
N GLY A 64 -0.36 -0.79 12.48
CA GLY A 64 0.08 -1.95 11.71
C GLY A 64 -0.20 -1.88 10.20
N ARG A 65 -0.32 -0.69 9.61
CA ARG A 65 -0.43 -0.55 8.15
C ARG A 65 0.83 -1.06 7.48
N THR A 66 0.67 -1.88 6.44
CA THR A 66 1.76 -2.39 5.62
C THR A 66 1.48 -2.15 4.14
N ALA A 67 2.53 -2.00 3.33
CA ALA A 67 2.44 -1.91 1.88
C ALA A 67 3.51 -2.83 1.30
N THR A 68 3.11 -4.04 0.89
CA THR A 68 4.02 -5.06 0.38
C THR A 68 3.78 -5.28 -1.10
N ASP A 69 4.82 -5.19 -1.90
CA ASP A 69 4.76 -5.56 -3.31
C ASP A 69 4.73 -7.09 -3.42
N ARG A 70 3.56 -7.64 -3.71
CA ARG A 70 3.35 -9.08 -3.92
C ARG A 70 2.97 -9.34 -5.38
N PRO A 71 3.44 -10.44 -5.99
CA PRO A 71 2.93 -10.86 -7.30
C PRO A 71 1.42 -11.11 -7.24
N LEU A 72 0.68 -10.70 -8.28
CA LEU A 72 -0.78 -10.85 -8.34
C LEU A 72 -1.24 -12.28 -8.01
N ALA A 73 -0.60 -13.29 -8.61
CA ALA A 73 -0.94 -14.68 -8.34
C ALA A 73 -0.82 -15.05 -6.85
N HIS A 74 0.22 -14.56 -6.16
CA HIS A 74 0.42 -14.83 -4.74
C HIS A 74 -0.59 -14.08 -3.87
N ALA A 75 -0.85 -12.80 -4.18
CA ALA A 75 -1.82 -12.00 -3.46
C ALA A 75 -3.24 -12.59 -3.60
N THR A 76 -3.63 -13.03 -4.81
CA THR A 76 -4.93 -13.64 -5.07
C THR A 76 -5.11 -14.96 -4.32
N LEU A 77 -4.10 -15.84 -4.33
CA LEU A 77 -4.16 -17.10 -3.58
C LEU A 77 -4.23 -16.87 -2.07
N ARG A 78 -3.50 -15.88 -1.56
CA ARG A 78 -3.51 -15.51 -0.14
C ARG A 78 -4.89 -15.00 0.29
N VAL A 79 -5.48 -14.07 -0.47
CA VAL A 79 -6.83 -13.54 -0.19
C VAL A 79 -7.85 -14.67 -0.20
N ARG A 80 -7.82 -15.53 -1.23
CA ARG A 80 -8.75 -16.66 -1.32
C ARG A 80 -8.70 -17.55 -0.08
N ARG A 81 -7.49 -17.95 0.34
CA ARG A 81 -7.30 -18.79 1.53
C ARG A 81 -7.84 -18.11 2.79
N LEU A 82 -7.55 -16.82 2.98
CA LEU A 82 -8.03 -16.08 4.15
C LEU A 82 -9.55 -15.83 4.12
N ILE A 83 -10.20 -15.84 2.95
CA ILE A 83 -11.66 -15.81 2.88
C ILE A 83 -12.23 -17.18 3.28
N GLU A 84 -11.64 -18.27 2.81
CA GLU A 84 -12.02 -19.64 3.18
C GLU A 84 -11.88 -19.86 4.69
N ASP A 85 -10.73 -19.48 5.27
CA ASP A 85 -10.46 -19.57 6.72
C ASP A 85 -11.29 -18.54 7.53
N GLY A 86 -11.81 -17.49 6.88
CA GLY A 86 -12.48 -16.37 7.55
C GLY A 86 -13.90 -16.69 8.01
N GLN A 87 -14.50 -17.75 7.48
CA GLN A 87 -15.83 -18.20 7.88
C GLN A 87 -15.84 -18.61 9.36
N ASP A 88 -14.89 -19.47 9.77
CA ASP A 88 -14.76 -19.94 11.16
C ASP A 88 -14.52 -18.78 12.14
N VAL A 89 -13.78 -17.76 11.70
CA VAL A 89 -13.51 -16.56 12.51
C VAL A 89 -14.75 -15.69 12.64
N ALA A 90 -15.55 -15.57 11.59
CA ALA A 90 -16.82 -14.84 11.64
C ALA A 90 -17.81 -15.53 12.59
N ASP A 91 -17.92 -16.85 12.52
CA ASP A 91 -18.79 -17.64 13.41
C ASP A 91 -18.36 -17.47 14.88
N ARG A 92 -17.05 -17.53 15.17
CA ARG A 92 -16.52 -17.28 16.53
C ARG A 92 -16.79 -15.86 17.03
N LEU A 93 -16.70 -14.86 16.14
CA LEU A 93 -17.03 -13.47 16.49
C LEU A 93 -18.53 -13.28 16.75
N GLU A 94 -19.39 -14.01 16.03
CA GLU A 94 -20.84 -14.01 16.28
C GLU A 94 -21.15 -14.59 17.67
N GLU A 95 -20.51 -15.69 18.05
CA GLU A 95 -20.65 -16.29 19.38
C GLU A 95 -20.22 -15.32 20.49
N ILE A 96 -19.04 -14.70 20.36
CA ILE A 96 -18.52 -13.71 21.32
C ILE A 96 -19.42 -12.46 21.39
N ALA A 97 -19.99 -12.05 20.26
CA ALA A 97 -20.83 -10.85 20.20
C ALA A 97 -22.27 -11.08 20.71
N PHE A 98 -22.66 -12.33 20.98
CA PHE A 98 -24.05 -12.70 21.24
C PHE A 98 -24.66 -11.98 22.44
N ASP A 99 -23.92 -11.83 23.53
CA ASP A 99 -24.36 -11.12 24.74
C ASP A 99 -23.90 -9.65 24.78
N GLY A 100 -23.09 -9.24 23.79
CA GLY A 100 -22.54 -7.90 23.63
C GLY A 100 -21.38 -7.56 24.59
N VAL A 101 -20.83 -8.51 25.34
CA VAL A 101 -19.78 -8.27 26.34
C VAL A 101 -18.65 -9.28 26.18
N ILE A 102 -17.47 -8.81 25.76
CA ILE A 102 -16.28 -9.66 25.69
C ILE A 102 -15.75 -9.90 27.11
N ASP A 103 -15.95 -11.11 27.63
CA ASP A 103 -15.48 -11.47 28.97
C ASP A 103 -14.02 -11.96 29.01
N ALA A 104 -13.52 -12.28 30.20
CA ALA A 104 -12.14 -12.71 30.38
C ALA A 104 -11.82 -14.07 29.74
N SER A 105 -12.82 -14.94 29.61
CA SER A 105 -12.69 -16.25 28.96
C SER A 105 -12.67 -16.13 27.43
N GLU A 106 -13.39 -15.15 26.87
CA GLU A 106 -13.46 -14.88 25.42
C GLU A 106 -12.34 -13.98 24.92
N ARG A 107 -11.65 -13.27 25.83
CA ARG A 107 -10.65 -12.27 25.43
C ARG A 107 -9.54 -12.83 24.54
N THR A 108 -9.08 -14.05 24.82
CA THR A 108 -8.05 -14.72 24.01
C THR A 108 -8.58 -14.99 22.62
N ASP A 109 -9.76 -15.58 22.54
CA ASP A 109 -10.47 -15.93 21.32
C ASP A 109 -10.73 -14.70 20.44
N PHE A 110 -11.15 -13.61 21.06
CA PHE A 110 -11.35 -12.32 20.42
C PHE A 110 -10.04 -11.74 19.87
N MET A 111 -8.93 -11.81 20.63
CA MET A 111 -7.63 -11.35 20.14
C MET A 111 -7.14 -12.18 18.94
N GLU A 112 -7.33 -13.49 18.96
CA GLU A 112 -7.00 -14.36 17.81
C GLU A 112 -7.82 -14.00 16.57
N ALA A 113 -9.11 -13.74 16.74
CA ALA A 113 -9.99 -13.28 15.67
C ALA A 113 -9.53 -11.92 15.11
N LEU A 114 -9.16 -10.97 15.97
CA LEU A 114 -8.62 -9.67 15.53
C LEU A 114 -7.30 -9.81 14.76
N ASP A 115 -6.40 -10.69 15.21
CA ASP A 115 -5.14 -10.97 14.51
C ASP A 115 -5.38 -11.60 13.14
N PHE A 116 -6.40 -12.45 13.02
CA PHE A 116 -6.84 -12.97 11.73
C PHE A 116 -7.37 -11.86 10.81
N LEU A 117 -8.27 -11.01 11.32
CA LEU A 117 -8.83 -9.89 10.55
C LEU A 117 -7.73 -8.93 10.06
N ARG A 118 -6.69 -8.69 10.86
CA ARG A 118 -5.50 -7.93 10.44
C ARG A 118 -4.78 -8.58 9.28
N LYS A 119 -4.56 -9.90 9.31
CA LYS A 119 -3.94 -10.64 8.19
C LYS A 119 -4.78 -10.56 6.92
N LEU A 120 -6.11 -10.61 7.05
CA LEU A 120 -7.04 -10.44 5.94
C LEU A 120 -6.96 -9.01 5.38
N GLU A 121 -7.00 -7.99 6.23
CA GLU A 121 -6.84 -6.58 5.85
C GLU A 121 -5.53 -6.35 5.09
N GLU A 122 -4.41 -6.86 5.58
CA GLU A 122 -3.12 -6.79 4.88
C GLU A 122 -3.20 -7.43 3.49
N SER A 123 -3.85 -8.60 3.38
CA SER A 123 -3.96 -9.32 2.12
C SER A 123 -4.83 -8.61 1.10
N ILE A 124 -5.90 -7.97 1.57
CA ILE A 124 -6.74 -7.11 0.74
C ILE A 124 -5.94 -5.88 0.30
N ASN A 125 -5.18 -5.27 1.21
CA ASN A 125 -4.36 -4.10 0.89
C ASN A 125 -3.28 -4.41 -0.16
N ASP A 126 -2.74 -5.63 -0.19
CA ASP A 126 -1.83 -6.07 -1.25
C ASP A 126 -2.48 -6.00 -2.63
N ILE A 127 -3.71 -6.51 -2.76
CA ILE A 127 -4.47 -6.48 -4.02
C ILE A 127 -4.80 -5.05 -4.41
N ILE A 128 -5.22 -4.23 -3.46
CA ILE A 128 -5.47 -2.81 -3.69
C ILE A 128 -4.19 -2.14 -4.19
N LEU A 129 -3.04 -2.38 -3.55
CA LEU A 129 -1.76 -1.80 -3.94
C LEU A 129 -1.35 -2.21 -5.36
N ILE A 130 -1.62 -3.47 -5.75
CA ILE A 130 -1.39 -3.94 -7.13
C ILE A 130 -2.28 -3.20 -8.13
N GLY A 131 -3.58 -3.04 -7.81
CA GLY A 131 -4.53 -2.35 -8.69
C GLY A 131 -4.31 -0.82 -8.77
N LEU A 132 -3.81 -0.21 -7.70
CA LEU A 132 -3.45 1.21 -7.65
C LEU A 132 -2.09 1.48 -8.29
N GLY A 133 -1.18 0.50 -8.20
CA GLY A 133 0.08 0.53 -8.90
C GLY A 133 -0.20 0.61 -10.40
N LYS A 134 0.48 1.50 -11.11
CA LYS A 134 0.45 1.47 -12.56
C LYS A 134 0.99 0.10 -12.99
N GLU A 135 0.11 -0.82 -13.37
CA GLU A 135 0.49 -1.89 -14.27
C GLU A 135 1.32 -1.22 -15.36
N LYS A 136 2.50 -1.77 -15.66
CA LYS A 136 3.34 -1.27 -16.74
C LYS A 136 2.46 -1.07 -17.98
N ALA A 137 2.04 0.18 -18.24
CA ALA A 137 1.64 0.59 -19.56
C ALA A 137 2.84 0.23 -20.45
N ALA A 138 2.55 -0.65 -21.40
CA ALA A 138 3.47 -1.62 -21.97
C ALA A 138 4.60 -0.97 -22.83
N PRO A 139 5.49 -1.77 -23.45
CA PRO A 139 6.78 -1.33 -23.98
C PRO A 139 6.64 -0.48 -25.24
N GLY A 140 7.57 0.47 -25.42
CA GLY A 140 7.96 0.98 -26.74
C GLY A 140 7.66 2.47 -26.99
N ALA A 141 8.76 3.23 -27.15
CA ALA A 141 9.00 4.35 -28.08
C ALA A 141 10.13 5.21 -27.48
N THR A 142 11.23 5.60 -28.11
CA THR A 142 11.84 5.56 -29.46
C THR A 142 13.26 6.15 -29.26
N GLY A 143 14.30 5.97 -30.08
CA GLY A 143 14.45 5.35 -31.38
C GLY A 143 15.92 5.37 -31.84
N SER A 144 16.17 4.61 -32.91
CA SER A 144 17.16 4.84 -33.97
C SER A 144 18.51 5.46 -33.60
N GLY A 145 19.52 4.60 -33.43
CA GLY A 145 20.92 4.94 -33.65
C GLY A 145 21.47 4.14 -34.82
N GLN A 146 21.52 4.76 -36.01
CA GLN A 146 22.34 4.28 -37.12
C GLN A 146 23.79 4.10 -36.63
N ALA A 147 24.31 2.88 -36.71
CA ALA A 147 25.76 2.66 -36.75
C ALA A 147 26.13 2.36 -38.21
N ARG A 148 26.43 3.43 -38.94
CA ARG A 148 27.38 3.36 -40.05
C ARG A 148 28.77 3.11 -39.46
N LYS A 149 29.38 1.99 -39.79
CA LYS A 149 30.73 1.90 -40.36
C LYS A 149 31.04 0.46 -40.73
#